data_AF-A0A9D6LTU0-F1
#
_entry.id   AF-A0A9D6LTU0-F1
#
_cell.length_a   1.000
_cell.length_b   1.000
_cell.length_c   1.000
_cell.angle_alpha   90.00
_cell.angle_beta   90.00
_cell.angle_gamma   90.00
#
_symmetry.space_group_name_H-M   'P 1'
#
loop_
_entity.id
_entity.type
_entity.pdbx_description
1 polymer ?
#
loop_
_entity_poly.entity_id
_entity_poly.type
_entity_poly.pdbx_seq_one_letter_code
_entity_poly.pdbx_strand_id
1 'polypeptide(L)'
;MPRPNHLSRRGFLKTAGAVAAAPASEAQTSSRRPARRAAFSPASQVEKISDNLYRLEDTCNVYLLRDGSRAVLIDFGSGKILDYLPQLGVTRVDWVLHTHHHRDQCQGDQLAVERNIPIAVPAHERHLFADAENFWRNRRIFELYYVRNDFYTITEDIPVAGLLRDYDNFRWNNREIFVLPTPGHTPGAITL
;
A
#
# COMPACT_ATOMS: atom_id res chain seq x y z
N MET A 1 9.74 70.33 28.21
CA MET A 1 10.68 69.20 28.02
C MET A 1 9.91 67.88 28.11
N PRO A 2 10.29 66.82 27.38
CA PRO A 2 9.57 66.38 26.16
C PRO A 2 8.55 65.22 26.32
N ARG A 3 7.88 64.96 25.18
CA ARG A 3 6.68 64.15 24.85
C ARG A 3 6.83 62.62 24.96
N PRO A 4 5.71 61.86 24.98
CA PRO A 4 5.72 60.40 25.02
C PRO A 4 6.24 59.77 23.72
N ASN A 5 6.99 58.67 23.85
CA ASN A 5 7.66 58.00 22.75
C ASN A 5 6.66 57.14 21.95
N HIS A 6 6.22 57.65 20.81
CA HIS A 6 5.49 56.88 19.80
C HIS A 6 6.44 55.86 19.16
N LEU A 7 6.17 54.57 19.33
CA LEU A 7 6.75 53.54 18.46
C LEU A 7 6.09 53.64 17.07
N SER A 8 6.78 54.34 16.17
CA SER A 8 6.42 54.46 14.75
C SER A 8 6.77 53.18 14.00
N ARG A 9 5.85 52.69 13.17
CA ARG A 9 5.90 51.46 12.34
C ARG A 9 6.94 51.51 11.18
N ARG A 10 8.03 52.25 11.29
CA ARG A 10 8.97 52.51 10.17
C ARG A 10 10.47 52.35 10.50
N GLY A 11 10.82 51.39 11.34
CA GLY A 11 12.21 51.20 11.80
C GLY A 11 12.78 49.78 11.75
N PHE A 12 12.19 48.83 11.01
CA PHE A 12 12.61 47.42 11.07
C PHE A 12 13.11 46.86 9.73
N LEU A 13 13.86 47.66 8.97
CA LEU A 13 14.62 47.19 7.80
C LEU A 13 15.99 47.85 7.81
N LYS A 14 16.94 47.26 8.52
CA LYS A 14 18.39 47.37 8.26
C LYS A 14 19.19 46.46 9.20
N THR A 15 19.24 45.18 8.85
CA THR A 15 20.44 44.37 9.07
C THR A 15 20.52 43.34 7.96
N ALA A 16 21.39 43.62 6.99
CA ALA A 16 21.87 42.65 6.03
C ALA A 16 22.90 41.74 6.70
N GLY A 17 22.94 40.48 6.27
CA GLY A 17 24.15 39.66 6.38
C GLY A 17 24.07 38.44 7.29
N ALA A 18 23.39 37.40 6.83
CA ALA A 18 23.84 36.00 6.92
C ALA A 18 22.81 35.13 6.19
N VAL A 19 23.06 34.80 4.91
CA VAL A 19 22.41 33.64 4.30
C VAL A 19 23.08 32.43 4.93
N ALA A 20 22.50 31.95 6.04
CA ALA A 20 22.81 30.60 6.49
C ALA A 20 22.23 29.66 5.44
N ALA A 21 23.10 29.02 4.67
CA ALA A 21 22.70 27.86 3.89
C ALA A 21 22.11 26.84 4.88
N ALA A 22 20.81 26.58 4.78
CA ALA A 22 20.20 25.50 5.51
C ALA A 22 20.94 24.22 5.11
N PRO A 23 21.43 23.39 6.05
CA PRO A 23 21.95 22.10 5.67
C PRO A 23 20.83 21.35 4.95
N ALA A 24 21.16 20.78 3.79
CA ALA A 24 20.27 19.85 3.13
C ALA A 24 19.87 18.80 4.17
N SER A 25 18.57 18.69 4.45
CA SER A 25 18.04 17.62 5.27
C SER A 25 18.39 16.31 4.58
N GLU A 26 19.44 15.64 5.03
CA GLU A 26 19.66 14.25 4.71
C GLU A 26 18.38 13.51 5.07
N ALA A 27 17.68 13.02 4.05
CA ALA A 27 16.57 12.11 4.25
C ALA A 27 17.13 10.95 5.06
N GLN A 28 16.77 10.90 6.34
CA GLN A 28 17.08 9.76 7.19
C GLN A 28 16.50 8.55 6.47
N THR A 29 17.38 7.73 5.90
CA THR A 29 17.03 6.39 5.46
C THR A 29 16.55 5.67 6.70
N SER A 30 15.23 5.69 6.90
CA SER A 30 14.52 4.82 7.82
C SER A 30 15.11 3.43 7.65
N SER A 31 15.79 2.93 8.68
CA SER A 31 16.26 1.56 8.70
C SER A 31 15.01 0.69 8.63
N ARG A 32 14.73 0.14 7.45
CA ARG A 32 13.58 -0.74 7.23
C ARG A 32 13.67 -1.87 8.25
N ARG A 33 12.71 -1.91 9.17
CA ARG A 33 12.54 -3.07 10.04
C ARG A 33 12.30 -4.29 9.15
N PRO A 34 12.91 -5.44 9.46
CA PRO A 34 12.65 -6.66 8.71
C PRO A 34 11.16 -6.98 8.79
N ALA A 35 10.59 -7.41 7.66
CA ALA A 35 9.20 -7.78 7.56
C ALA A 35 8.89 -8.85 8.60
N ARG A 36 7.92 -8.55 9.45
CA ARG A 36 7.49 -9.48 10.47
C ARG A 36 6.66 -10.56 9.78
N ARG A 37 7.22 -11.75 9.59
CA ARG A 37 6.46 -12.91 9.12
C ARG A 37 5.27 -13.15 10.06
N ALA A 38 4.06 -13.15 9.51
CA ALA A 38 2.88 -13.49 10.27
C ALA A 38 3.02 -14.92 10.80
N ALA A 39 2.67 -15.13 12.08
CA ALA A 39 2.57 -16.47 12.68
C ALA A 39 1.37 -17.26 12.14
N PHE A 40 0.50 -16.63 11.35
CA PHE A 40 -0.65 -17.23 10.72
C PHE A 40 -0.22 -18.36 9.76
N SER A 41 -0.94 -19.48 9.75
CA SER A 41 -0.75 -20.58 8.81
C SER A 41 -2.06 -20.84 8.06
N PRO A 42 -2.05 -20.78 6.72
CA PRO A 42 -3.18 -21.17 5.89
C PRO A 42 -3.65 -22.56 6.29
N ALA A 43 -4.97 -22.71 6.42
CA ALA A 43 -5.56 -23.99 6.81
C ALA A 43 -5.51 -25.02 5.68
N SER A 44 -5.43 -24.56 4.42
CA SER A 44 -5.58 -25.39 3.23
C SER A 44 -4.34 -25.37 2.32
N GLN A 45 -4.21 -26.43 1.53
CA GLN A 45 -3.28 -26.48 0.41
C GLN A 45 -3.76 -25.55 -0.71
N VAL A 46 -2.85 -25.18 -1.62
CA VAL A 46 -3.23 -24.42 -2.82
C VAL A 46 -4.20 -25.25 -3.68
N GLU A 47 -5.38 -24.71 -3.91
CA GLU A 47 -6.40 -25.26 -4.78
C GLU A 47 -6.15 -24.82 -6.24
N LYS A 48 -6.26 -25.76 -7.18
CA LYS A 48 -6.26 -25.46 -8.61
C LYS A 48 -7.69 -25.19 -9.08
N ILE A 49 -7.97 -23.96 -9.53
CA ILE A 49 -9.27 -23.56 -10.09
C ILE A 49 -9.30 -23.80 -11.60
N SER A 50 -8.22 -23.45 -12.29
CA SER A 50 -8.04 -23.71 -13.73
C SER A 50 -6.57 -24.00 -14.04
N ASP A 51 -6.23 -24.23 -15.30
CA ASP A 51 -4.84 -24.50 -15.71
C ASP A 51 -3.85 -23.43 -15.32
N ASN A 52 -4.31 -22.18 -15.21
CA ASN A 52 -3.47 -21.05 -14.89
C ASN A 52 -3.97 -20.24 -13.69
N LEU A 53 -4.98 -20.72 -12.96
CA LEU A 53 -5.54 -20.01 -11.80
C LEU A 53 -5.57 -20.92 -10.58
N TYR A 54 -5.00 -20.43 -9.49
CA TYR A 54 -4.91 -21.14 -8.23
C TYR A 54 -5.39 -20.24 -7.10
N ARG A 55 -5.85 -20.84 -6.01
CA ARG A 55 -6.32 -20.14 -4.80
C ARG A 55 -5.66 -20.73 -3.56
N LEU A 56 -5.20 -19.85 -2.68
CA LEU A 56 -4.81 -20.19 -1.32
C LEU A 56 -5.76 -19.50 -0.35
N GLU A 57 -6.35 -20.25 0.57
CA GLU A 57 -7.14 -19.65 1.66
C GLU A 57 -6.16 -19.24 2.77
N ASP A 58 -5.80 -17.97 2.76
CA ASP A 58 -4.94 -17.32 3.75
C ASP A 58 -5.84 -16.49 4.70
N THR A 59 -5.36 -15.36 5.22
CA THR A 59 -6.20 -14.36 5.90
C THR A 59 -7.25 -13.75 4.97
N CYS A 60 -7.03 -13.85 3.66
CA CYS A 60 -8.01 -13.70 2.61
C CYS A 60 -7.80 -14.81 1.56
N ASN A 61 -8.69 -14.91 0.57
CA ASN A 61 -8.37 -15.70 -0.61
C ASN A 61 -7.27 -14.98 -1.40
N VAL A 62 -6.12 -15.62 -1.55
CA VAL A 62 -5.04 -15.15 -2.42
C VAL A 62 -5.10 -15.94 -3.71
N TYR A 63 -5.26 -15.24 -4.84
CA TYR A 63 -5.29 -15.88 -6.14
C TYR A 63 -3.94 -15.74 -6.85
N LEU A 64 -3.49 -16.81 -7.48
CA LEU A 64 -2.31 -16.81 -8.33
C LEU A 64 -2.74 -17.07 -9.77
N LEU A 65 -2.48 -16.10 -10.64
CA LEU A 65 -2.63 -16.20 -12.08
C LEU A 65 -1.26 -16.47 -12.72
N ARG A 66 -1.12 -17.62 -13.39
CA ARG A 66 0.13 -18.14 -13.94
C ARG A 66 0.26 -17.89 -15.45
N ASP A 67 1.48 -17.62 -15.89
CA ASP A 67 1.89 -17.63 -17.28
C ASP A 67 3.32 -18.17 -17.39
N GLY A 68 3.45 -19.44 -17.79
CA GLY A 68 4.72 -20.16 -17.79
C GLY A 68 5.32 -20.26 -16.38
N SER A 69 6.51 -19.69 -16.18
CA SER A 69 7.19 -19.62 -14.88
C SER A 69 6.93 -18.31 -14.12
N ARG A 70 6.08 -17.43 -14.66
CA ARG A 70 5.75 -16.12 -14.08
C ARG A 70 4.34 -16.11 -13.53
N ALA A 71 4.07 -15.23 -12.58
CA ALA A 71 2.74 -15.08 -12.00
C ALA A 71 2.40 -13.64 -11.61
N VAL A 72 1.11 -13.35 -11.55
CA VAL A 72 0.51 -12.22 -10.83
C VAL A 72 -0.31 -12.77 -9.67
N LEU A 73 -0.26 -12.07 -8.55
CA LEU A 73 -1.07 -12.36 -7.37
C LEU A 73 -2.21 -11.34 -7.27
N ILE A 74 -3.40 -11.80 -6.89
CA ILE A 74 -4.53 -10.95 -6.52
C ILE A 74 -4.76 -11.10 -5.02
N ASP A 75 -4.69 -9.95 -4.35
CA ASP A 75 -4.47 -9.80 -2.92
C ASP A 75 -3.21 -10.56 -2.46
N PHE A 76 -2.86 -10.47 -1.18
CA PHE A 76 -1.60 -11.06 -0.69
C PHE A 76 -1.69 -11.77 0.66
N GLY A 77 -2.76 -11.53 1.41
CA GLY A 77 -3.00 -12.20 2.68
C GLY A 77 -1.82 -12.00 3.64
N SER A 78 -1.36 -13.09 4.24
CA SER A 78 -0.13 -13.13 5.05
C SER A 78 1.17 -13.16 4.22
N GLY A 79 1.09 -13.27 2.89
CA GLY A 79 2.21 -13.45 1.98
C GLY A 79 2.70 -14.91 1.85
N LYS A 80 2.01 -15.87 2.47
CA LYS A 80 2.43 -17.28 2.48
C LYS A 80 2.33 -17.99 1.15
N ILE A 81 1.55 -17.47 0.20
CA ILE A 81 1.54 -17.95 -1.19
C ILE A 81 2.95 -18.06 -1.79
N LEU A 82 3.89 -17.21 -1.34
CA LEU A 82 5.28 -17.21 -1.77
C LEU A 82 6.02 -18.53 -1.50
N ASP A 83 5.64 -19.26 -0.45
CA ASP A 83 6.25 -20.55 -0.09
C ASP A 83 5.77 -21.69 -1.02
N TYR A 84 4.64 -21.49 -1.71
CA TYR A 84 4.04 -22.45 -2.64
C TYR A 84 4.43 -22.22 -4.10
N LEU A 85 5.19 -21.17 -4.44
CA LEU A 85 5.59 -20.89 -5.82
C LEU A 85 6.33 -22.07 -6.51
N PRO A 86 7.29 -22.76 -5.84
CA PRO A 86 8.05 -23.83 -6.49
C PRO A 86 7.18 -25.01 -6.94
N GLN A 87 6.24 -25.46 -6.10
CA GLN A 87 5.31 -26.55 -6.43
C GLN A 87 4.34 -26.17 -7.56
N LEU A 88 4.08 -24.87 -7.75
CA LEU A 88 3.28 -24.34 -8.85
C LEU A 88 4.12 -24.08 -10.11
N GLY A 89 5.42 -24.40 -10.11
CA GLY A 89 6.33 -24.14 -11.22
C GLY A 89 6.49 -22.65 -11.54
N VAL A 90 6.32 -21.78 -10.54
CA VAL A 90 6.52 -20.33 -10.65
C VAL A 90 7.86 -19.98 -10.04
N THR A 91 8.69 -19.27 -10.80
CA THR A 91 10.01 -18.78 -10.36
C THR A 91 10.02 -17.28 -10.10
N ARG A 92 9.03 -16.54 -10.63
CA ARG A 92 8.92 -15.09 -10.46
C ARG A 92 7.48 -14.63 -10.34
N VAL A 93 7.20 -13.83 -9.31
CA VAL A 93 5.98 -13.02 -9.22
C VAL A 93 6.28 -11.65 -9.79
N ASP A 94 5.49 -11.22 -10.75
CA ASP A 94 5.67 -9.96 -11.45
C ASP A 94 4.92 -8.81 -10.80
N TRP A 95 3.75 -9.07 -10.22
CA TRP A 95 2.91 -8.08 -9.55
C TRP A 95 2.07 -8.70 -8.45
N VAL A 96 1.78 -7.90 -7.42
CA VAL A 96 0.65 -8.08 -6.51
C VAL A 96 -0.39 -7.01 -6.85
N LEU A 97 -1.64 -7.40 -7.06
CA LEU A 97 -2.76 -6.52 -7.33
C LEU A 97 -3.72 -6.59 -6.16
N HIS A 98 -4.04 -5.47 -5.52
CA HIS A 98 -5.00 -5.46 -4.41
C HIS A 98 -6.40 -5.07 -4.85
N THR A 99 -7.39 -5.73 -4.27
CA THR A 99 -8.82 -5.40 -4.46
C THR A 99 -9.26 -4.26 -3.56
N HIS A 100 -8.72 -4.18 -2.35
CA HIS A 100 -8.98 -3.12 -1.37
C HIS A 100 -7.91 -3.06 -0.27
N HIS A 101 -7.93 -2.01 0.53
CA HIS A 101 -6.86 -1.67 1.50
C HIS A 101 -6.90 -2.39 2.85
N HIS A 102 -7.86 -3.29 3.10
CA HIS A 102 -7.92 -3.92 4.41
C HIS A 102 -6.72 -4.83 4.64
N ARG A 103 -6.23 -4.81 5.89
CA ARG A 103 -5.03 -5.50 6.34
C ARG A 103 -5.07 -7.01 6.13
N ASP A 104 -6.24 -7.65 6.18
CA ASP A 104 -6.35 -9.07 5.84
C ASP A 104 -5.95 -9.36 4.38
N GLN A 105 -6.04 -8.38 3.47
CA GLN A 105 -5.59 -8.47 2.09
C GLN A 105 -4.10 -8.19 1.91
N CYS A 106 -3.52 -7.29 2.71
CA CYS A 106 -2.19 -6.71 2.44
C CYS A 106 -1.18 -6.78 3.59
N GLN A 107 -1.49 -7.45 4.71
CA GLN A 107 -0.56 -7.54 5.85
C GLN A 107 0.76 -8.23 5.52
N GLY A 108 0.79 -9.07 4.48
CA GLY A 108 2.00 -9.71 3.98
C GLY A 108 2.90 -8.79 3.16
N ASP A 109 2.43 -7.61 2.73
CA ASP A 109 3.05 -6.82 1.64
C ASP A 109 4.50 -6.44 1.89
N GLN A 110 4.93 -6.30 3.15
CA GLN A 110 6.35 -6.07 3.45
C GLN A 110 7.25 -7.20 2.92
N LEU A 111 6.77 -8.44 2.84
CA LEU A 111 7.49 -9.56 2.21
C LEU A 111 7.59 -9.40 0.69
N ALA A 112 6.56 -8.85 0.04
CA ALA A 112 6.60 -8.54 -1.39
C ALA A 112 7.63 -7.43 -1.65
N VAL A 113 7.63 -6.40 -0.80
CA VAL A 113 8.60 -5.29 -0.81
C VAL A 113 10.04 -5.79 -0.63
N GLU A 114 10.30 -6.65 0.35
CA GLU A 114 11.63 -7.26 0.56
C GLU A 114 12.11 -8.06 -0.66
N ARG A 115 11.19 -8.68 -1.39
CA ARG A 115 11.49 -9.45 -2.61
C ARG A 115 11.47 -8.59 -3.89
N ASN A 116 11.30 -7.28 -3.77
CA ASN A 116 11.17 -6.35 -4.90
C ASN A 116 10.05 -6.73 -5.88
N ILE A 117 8.94 -7.29 -5.35
CA ILE A 117 7.73 -7.55 -6.13
C ILE A 117 6.91 -6.24 -6.14
N PRO A 118 6.61 -5.66 -7.31
CA PRO A 118 5.85 -4.41 -7.37
C PRO A 118 4.38 -4.63 -7.02
N ILE A 119 3.80 -3.66 -6.32
CA ILE A 119 2.43 -3.70 -5.80
C ILE A 119 1.60 -2.64 -6.54
N ALA A 120 0.45 -3.05 -7.08
CA ALA A 120 -0.55 -2.15 -7.64
C ALA A 120 -1.82 -2.20 -6.79
N VAL A 121 -2.41 -1.03 -6.55
CA VAL A 121 -3.55 -0.87 -5.63
C VAL A 121 -4.67 -0.08 -6.30
N PRO A 122 -5.91 -0.15 -5.78
CA PRO A 122 -7.00 0.67 -6.31
C PRO A 122 -6.65 2.16 -6.22
N ALA A 123 -6.85 2.90 -7.31
CA ALA A 123 -6.43 4.29 -7.41
C ALA A 123 -7.06 5.17 -6.32
N HIS A 124 -8.33 4.88 -5.98
CA HIS A 124 -9.09 5.59 -4.95
C HIS A 124 -8.64 5.25 -3.51
N GLU A 125 -7.89 4.16 -3.31
CA GLU A 125 -7.43 3.72 -1.99
C GLU A 125 -5.92 3.83 -1.80
N ARG A 126 -5.18 4.36 -2.78
CA ARG A 126 -3.71 4.51 -2.73
C ARG A 126 -3.21 5.07 -1.39
N HIS A 127 -3.88 6.08 -0.84
CA HIS A 127 -3.49 6.73 0.41
C HIS A 127 -3.54 5.79 1.63
N LEU A 128 -4.38 4.75 1.59
CA LEU A 128 -4.49 3.73 2.63
C LEU A 128 -3.40 2.65 2.52
N PHE A 129 -2.53 2.74 1.51
CA PHE A 129 -1.31 1.93 1.37
C PHE A 129 -0.06 2.80 1.50
N ALA A 130 0.08 3.80 0.64
CA ALA A 130 1.30 4.59 0.49
C ALA A 130 1.46 5.74 1.51
N ASP A 131 0.41 6.04 2.27
CA ASP A 131 0.37 7.11 3.29
C ASP A 131 -0.42 6.63 4.53
N ALA A 132 -0.34 5.34 4.81
CA ALA A 132 -1.09 4.67 5.86
C ALA A 132 -0.72 5.21 7.25
N GLU A 133 0.55 5.52 7.49
CA GLU A 133 0.98 6.12 8.76
C GLU A 133 0.34 7.49 8.99
N ASN A 134 0.28 8.33 7.96
CA ASN A 134 -0.36 9.63 8.04
C ASN A 134 -1.88 9.52 8.19
N PHE A 135 -2.51 8.56 7.53
CA PHE A 135 -3.91 8.21 7.79
C PHE A 135 -4.13 7.95 9.29
N TRP A 136 -3.29 7.11 9.92
CA TRP A 136 -3.40 6.80 11.34
C TRP A 136 -3.08 7.99 12.26
N ARG A 137 -2.13 8.86 11.90
CA ARG A 137 -1.84 10.11 12.65
C ARG A 137 -3.05 11.04 12.72
N ASN A 138 -3.87 11.07 11.68
CA ASN A 138 -5.02 11.98 11.58
C ASN A 138 -6.36 11.31 11.92
N ARG A 139 -6.34 10.01 12.20
CA ARG A 139 -7.57 9.24 12.41
C ARG A 139 -8.23 9.60 13.74
N ARG A 140 -9.44 10.14 13.67
CA ARG A 140 -10.29 10.32 14.86
C ARG A 140 -10.68 8.96 15.44
N ILE A 141 -10.48 8.79 16.75
CA ILE A 141 -10.81 7.55 17.50
C ILE A 141 -11.90 7.73 18.55
N PHE A 142 -12.33 8.96 18.82
CA PHE A 142 -13.41 9.29 19.76
C PHE A 142 -14.61 9.91 19.04
N GLU A 143 -15.83 9.69 19.54
CA GLU A 143 -17.07 10.28 19.00
C GLU A 143 -17.24 10.01 17.49
N LEU A 144 -17.09 8.74 17.14
CA LEU A 144 -17.08 8.28 15.76
C LEU A 144 -18.49 7.93 15.29
N TYR A 145 -19.13 8.83 14.55
CA TYR A 145 -20.42 8.60 13.87
C TYR A 145 -20.25 8.12 12.42
N TYR A 146 -19.00 8.04 11.98
CA TYR A 146 -18.61 7.55 10.68
C TYR A 146 -18.29 6.06 10.78
N VAL A 147 -19.05 5.23 10.09
CA VAL A 147 -18.99 3.75 10.23
C VAL A 147 -18.26 3.07 9.07
N ARG A 148 -17.30 3.73 8.42
CA ARG A 148 -16.49 3.04 7.40
C ARG A 148 -15.46 2.10 8.05
N ASN A 149 -15.11 1.06 7.31
CA ASN A 149 -14.28 -0.05 7.77
C ASN A 149 -12.77 0.21 7.63
N ASP A 150 -12.36 1.45 7.47
CA ASP A 150 -10.96 1.87 7.31
C ASP A 150 -10.11 1.75 8.60
N PHE A 151 -10.66 1.25 9.71
CA PHE A 151 -9.85 0.76 10.84
C PHE A 151 -9.06 -0.51 10.53
N TYR A 152 -9.40 -1.19 9.45
CA TYR A 152 -8.64 -2.34 8.99
C TYR A 152 -7.45 -1.95 8.11
N THR A 153 -7.18 -0.66 7.88
CA THR A 153 -6.00 -0.21 7.13
C THR A 153 -4.69 -0.73 7.72
N ILE A 154 -3.70 -1.00 6.87
CA ILE A 154 -2.33 -1.32 7.29
C ILE A 154 -1.74 -0.18 8.13
N THR A 155 -0.78 -0.47 9.02
CA THR A 155 -0.26 0.54 9.97
C THR A 155 1.04 1.22 9.53
N GLU A 156 1.68 0.69 8.50
CA GLU A 156 2.96 1.16 7.99
C GLU A 156 2.83 1.37 6.48
N ASP A 157 3.56 2.34 5.94
CA ASP A 157 3.47 2.67 4.51
C ASP A 157 4.01 1.52 3.64
N ILE A 158 3.25 1.19 2.60
CA ILE A 158 3.61 0.23 1.56
C ILE A 158 3.94 1.00 0.27
N PRO A 159 5.15 0.83 -0.31
CA PRO A 159 5.46 1.42 -1.61
C PRO A 159 4.52 0.91 -2.70
N VAL A 160 3.77 1.83 -3.30
CA VAL A 160 2.86 1.53 -4.41
C VAL A 160 3.58 1.78 -5.73
N ALA A 161 3.73 0.73 -6.54
CA ALA A 161 4.39 0.76 -7.85
C ALA A 161 3.42 1.04 -9.01
N GLY A 162 2.12 0.78 -8.82
CA GLY A 162 1.10 0.95 -9.85
C GLY A 162 -0.28 1.31 -9.29
N LEU A 163 -1.15 1.83 -10.15
CA LEU A 163 -2.53 2.16 -9.80
C LEU A 163 -3.49 1.42 -10.73
N LEU A 164 -4.48 0.78 -10.12
CA LEU A 164 -5.61 0.15 -10.78
C LEU A 164 -6.74 1.17 -10.83
N ARG A 165 -7.04 1.70 -12.02
CA ARG A 165 -8.07 2.72 -12.22
C ARG A 165 -9.35 2.07 -12.72
N ASP A 166 -10.47 2.62 -12.30
CA ASP A 166 -11.79 2.15 -12.67
C ASP A 166 -11.96 2.05 -14.19
N TYR A 167 -12.45 0.90 -14.63
CA TYR A 167 -12.70 0.54 -16.03
C TYR A 167 -11.45 0.46 -16.92
N ASP A 168 -10.24 0.59 -16.38
CA ASP A 168 -9.00 0.31 -17.10
C ASP A 168 -8.74 -1.20 -17.20
N ASN A 169 -7.85 -1.58 -18.12
CA ASN A 169 -7.29 -2.92 -18.18
C ASN A 169 -5.84 -2.92 -17.68
N PHE A 170 -5.58 -3.69 -16.63
CA PHE A 170 -4.22 -4.00 -16.22
C PHE A 170 -3.63 -5.04 -17.16
N ARG A 171 -2.60 -4.66 -17.91
CA ARG A 171 -1.94 -5.52 -18.90
C ARG A 171 -0.76 -6.26 -18.29
N TRP A 172 -0.76 -7.58 -18.43
CA TRP A 172 0.36 -8.42 -18.02
C TRP A 172 0.58 -9.54 -19.03
N ASN A 173 1.75 -9.55 -19.67
CA ASN A 173 2.05 -10.39 -20.82
C ASN A 173 0.93 -10.30 -21.88
N ASN A 174 0.31 -11.43 -22.23
CA ASN A 174 -0.78 -11.51 -23.19
C ASN A 174 -2.17 -11.54 -22.52
N ARG A 175 -2.25 -11.12 -21.25
CA ARG A 175 -3.49 -11.08 -20.47
C ARG A 175 -3.89 -9.65 -20.18
N GLU A 176 -5.19 -9.41 -20.20
CA GLU A 176 -5.81 -8.17 -19.75
C GLU A 176 -6.73 -8.50 -18.57
N ILE A 177 -6.54 -7.80 -17.46
CA ILE A 177 -7.37 -7.91 -16.25
C ILE A 177 -8.17 -6.63 -16.16
N PHE A 178 -9.50 -6.76 -16.26
CA PHE A 178 -10.40 -5.63 -16.25
C PHE A 178 -10.66 -5.16 -14.81
N VAL A 179 -10.47 -3.86 -14.56
CA VAL A 179 -10.69 -3.26 -13.24
C VAL A 179 -12.14 -2.78 -13.14
N LEU A 180 -13.00 -3.54 -12.49
CA LEU A 180 -14.39 -3.16 -12.28
C LEU A 180 -14.56 -2.49 -10.90
N PRO A 181 -14.93 -1.21 -10.79
CA PRO A 181 -15.23 -0.60 -9.49
C PRO A 181 -16.41 -1.29 -8.81
N THR A 182 -16.20 -1.70 -7.56
CA THR A 182 -17.20 -2.37 -6.72
C THR A 182 -17.22 -1.74 -5.31
N PRO A 183 -17.44 -0.43 -5.20
CA PRO A 183 -17.43 0.26 -3.92
C PRO A 183 -18.54 -0.26 -3.01
N GLY A 184 -18.26 -0.33 -1.71
CA GLY A 184 -19.21 -0.81 -0.72
C GLY A 184 -18.51 -1.16 0.58
N HIS A 185 -17.91 -2.36 0.62
CA HIS A 185 -17.08 -2.82 1.74
C HIS A 185 -15.99 -1.79 2.10
N THR A 186 -15.35 -1.26 1.06
CA THR A 186 -14.55 -0.04 1.13
C THR A 186 -14.94 0.91 -0.01
N PRO A 187 -14.74 2.24 0.12
CA PRO A 187 -15.18 3.21 -0.88
C PRO A 187 -14.49 3.12 -2.24
N GLY A 188 -13.29 2.53 -2.31
CA GLY A 188 -12.54 2.36 -3.55
C GLY A 188 -12.23 0.90 -3.88
N ALA A 189 -13.02 -0.04 -3.33
CA ALA A 189 -12.91 -1.46 -3.68
C ALA A 189 -13.14 -1.69 -5.18
N ILE A 190 -12.42 -2.67 -5.71
CA ILE A 190 -12.51 -3.11 -7.10
C ILE A 190 -12.62 -4.64 -7.18
N THR A 191 -13.10 -5.11 -8.33
CA THR A 191 -13.06 -6.51 -8.76
C THR A 191 -12.13 -6.64 -9.96
N LEU A 192 -11.38 -7.75 -10.00
CA LEU A 192 -10.36 -8.10 -10.99
C LEU A 192 -10.68 -9.45 -11.63
#